data_AF-A0AAN8FAM1-F1
#
_entry.id   AF-A0AAN8FAM1-F1
#
_cell.length_a   1.000
_cell.length_b   1.000
_cell.length_c   1.000
_cell.angle_alpha   90.00
_cell.angle_beta   90.00
_cell.angle_gamma   90.00
#
_symmetry.space_group_name_H-M   'P 1'
#
loop_
_entity.id
_entity.type
_entity.pdbx_description
1 polymer ?
#
loop_
_entity_poly.entity_id
_entity_poly.type
_entity_poly.pdbx_seq_one_letter_code
_entity_poly.pdbx_strand_id
1 'polypeptide(L)'
;MADNDIDREVEEMLSLEHSEDTRVTALQSQVSMLMEQVQKLSQQTAQVRSSILTIQEEVQELQKLPEQVPQMLWSDSNTRLSNKNRDDVARVVLDLSCKSCETINEEISKIDQFVEQISRWESCDWKQLITEQEEFCAQAQHDDQCMRELASMLKVASTQVVNTVKNNLAKWVEGDVMPSFQREQPMDLDRPATPAALNFRSAIQHVREGETIRPTELMRFNLAEAEQAARMQGAHDRATTAKQPRVDVGPPQEDPLHLFHPCTCNIFRTKAQAALPSLRSDLARSKPVNNMFELANVASIVLDPFWGDRRKEEELLAKDSMHLTVLGLAHAIAAHRSSCYAFSSALKEAQGKR
;
A
#
# COMPACT_ATOMS: atom_id res chain seq x y z
N MET A 1 -40.99 25.38 11.55
CA MET A 1 -39.63 25.92 11.81
C MET A 1 -38.58 24.82 11.98
N ALA A 2 -38.89 23.52 11.74
CA ALA A 2 -37.94 22.41 11.90
C ALA A 2 -37.27 21.93 10.60
N ASP A 3 -37.75 22.36 9.42
CA ASP A 3 -37.20 21.95 8.10
C ASP A 3 -35.80 22.55 7.86
N ASN A 4 -35.58 23.81 8.27
CA ASN A 4 -34.32 24.52 8.02
C ASN A 4 -33.12 24.00 8.85
N ASP A 5 -33.37 23.23 9.92
CA ASP A 5 -32.29 22.67 10.74
C ASP A 5 -31.73 21.38 10.11
N ILE A 6 -32.58 20.56 9.48
CA ILE A 6 -32.17 19.32 8.80
C ILE A 6 -31.41 19.68 7.51
N ASP A 7 -31.91 20.63 6.73
CA ASP A 7 -31.23 21.09 5.51
C ASP A 7 -29.86 21.69 5.83
N ARG A 8 -29.73 22.42 6.96
CA ARG A 8 -28.44 22.97 7.41
C ARG A 8 -27.46 21.88 7.85
N GLU A 9 -27.94 20.87 8.57
CA GLU A 9 -27.10 19.76 9.05
C GLU A 9 -26.64 18.86 7.89
N VAL A 10 -27.48 18.63 6.88
CA VAL A 10 -27.12 17.93 5.63
C VAL A 10 -26.07 18.72 4.84
N GLU A 11 -26.19 20.05 4.74
CA GLU A 11 -25.21 20.92 4.09
C GLU A 11 -23.85 20.92 4.85
N GLU A 12 -23.87 20.90 6.18
CA GLU A 12 -22.67 20.78 7.02
C GLU A 12 -21.97 19.42 6.86
N MET A 13 -22.73 18.32 6.77
CA MET A 13 -22.16 17.00 6.51
C MET A 13 -21.58 16.89 5.09
N LEU A 14 -22.27 17.42 4.08
CA LEU A 14 -21.80 17.42 2.69
C LEU A 14 -20.53 18.25 2.53
N SER A 15 -20.42 19.39 3.23
CA SER A 15 -19.22 20.23 3.19
C SER A 15 -18.02 19.60 3.91
N LEU A 16 -18.23 18.86 5.00
CA LEU A 16 -17.20 18.03 5.63
C LEU A 16 -16.72 16.90 4.72
N GLU A 17 -17.63 16.18 4.06
CA GLU A 17 -17.31 15.09 3.12
C GLU A 17 -16.49 15.61 1.92
N HIS A 18 -16.85 16.78 1.35
CA HIS A 18 -16.07 17.43 0.29
C HIS A 18 -14.69 17.91 0.78
N SER A 19 -14.56 18.32 2.05
CA SER A 19 -13.27 18.72 2.64
C SER A 19 -12.32 17.51 2.83
N GLU A 20 -12.87 16.33 3.12
CA GLU A 20 -12.09 15.11 3.25
C GLU A 20 -11.68 14.57 1.88
N ASP A 21 -12.57 14.59 0.88
CA ASP A 21 -12.27 14.20 -0.50
C ASP A 21 -11.15 15.06 -1.11
N THR A 22 -11.20 16.37 -0.87
CA THR A 22 -10.15 17.29 -1.33
C THR A 22 -8.82 17.05 -0.60
N ARG A 23 -8.85 16.72 0.70
CA ARG A 23 -7.66 16.37 1.49
C ARG A 23 -7.01 15.08 1.00
N VAL A 24 -7.80 14.04 0.73
CA VAL A 24 -7.30 12.74 0.22
C VAL A 24 -6.68 12.91 -1.17
N THR A 25 -7.34 13.66 -2.05
CA THR A 25 -6.82 13.97 -3.39
C THR A 25 -5.51 14.76 -3.32
N ALA A 26 -5.42 15.74 -2.41
CA ALA A 26 -4.20 16.51 -2.19
C ALA A 26 -3.04 15.63 -1.68
N LEU A 27 -3.31 14.71 -0.76
CA LEU A 27 -2.32 13.76 -0.26
C LEU A 27 -1.83 12.80 -1.35
N GLN A 28 -2.74 12.29 -2.20
CA GLN A 28 -2.36 11.46 -3.35
C GLN A 28 -1.43 12.21 -4.30
N SER A 29 -1.74 13.47 -4.62
CA SER A 29 -0.89 14.31 -5.45
C SER A 29 0.49 14.56 -4.83
N GLN A 30 0.57 14.80 -3.51
CA GLN A 30 1.84 14.98 -2.80
C GLN A 30 2.69 13.71 -2.85
N VAL A 31 2.07 12.54 -2.66
CA VAL A 31 2.77 11.24 -2.70
C VAL A 31 3.34 10.97 -4.09
N SER A 32 2.57 11.21 -5.16
CA SER A 32 3.08 11.07 -6.54
C SER A 32 4.23 12.04 -6.83
N MET A 33 4.10 13.30 -6.43
CA MET A 33 5.15 14.30 -6.61
C MET A 33 6.44 13.91 -5.86
N LEU A 34 6.32 13.38 -4.64
CA LEU A 34 7.46 12.92 -3.87
C LEU A 34 8.16 11.74 -4.56
N MET A 35 7.41 10.76 -5.09
CA MET A 35 8.00 9.63 -5.82
C MET A 35 8.78 10.09 -7.07
N GLU A 36 8.24 11.02 -7.85
CA GLU A 36 8.95 11.59 -9.01
C GLU A 36 10.21 12.35 -8.60
N GLN A 37 10.15 13.16 -7.54
CA GLN A 37 11.31 13.89 -7.02
C GLN A 37 12.42 12.94 -6.58
N VAL A 38 12.05 11.89 -5.86
CA VAL A 38 12.98 10.87 -5.40
C VAL A 38 13.60 10.11 -6.56
N GLN A 39 12.82 9.74 -7.57
CA GLN A 39 13.32 9.11 -8.79
C GLN A 39 14.36 10.01 -9.48
N LYS A 40 14.07 11.30 -9.60
CA LYS A 40 14.99 12.28 -10.21
C LYS A 40 16.29 12.43 -9.41
N LEU A 41 16.21 12.49 -8.08
CA LEU A 41 17.38 12.55 -7.21
C LEU A 41 18.23 11.28 -7.32
N SER A 42 17.59 10.11 -7.38
CA SER A 42 18.26 8.83 -7.61
C SER A 42 19.05 8.82 -8.92
N GLN A 43 18.47 9.31 -10.02
CA GLN A 43 19.16 9.43 -11.31
C GLN A 43 20.36 10.39 -11.28
N GLN A 44 20.32 11.43 -10.45
CA GLN A 44 21.42 12.41 -10.31
C GLN A 44 22.55 11.93 -9.38
N THR A 45 22.37 10.82 -8.67
CA THR A 45 23.31 10.35 -7.63
C THR A 45 24.69 10.02 -8.20
N ALA A 46 24.76 9.46 -9.41
CA ALA A 46 26.04 9.17 -10.07
C ALA A 46 26.85 10.45 -10.39
N GLN A 47 26.17 11.52 -10.77
CA GLN A 47 26.81 12.81 -11.03
C GLN A 47 27.37 13.42 -9.74
N VAL A 48 26.59 13.37 -8.66
CA VAL A 48 27.02 13.88 -7.34
C VAL A 48 28.23 13.11 -6.82
N ARG A 49 28.25 11.78 -6.95
CA ARG A 49 29.44 10.95 -6.61
C ARG A 49 30.69 11.37 -7.36
N SER A 50 30.57 11.61 -8.66
CA SER A 50 31.69 12.07 -9.49
C SER A 50 32.24 13.40 -8.99
N SER A 51 31.36 14.36 -8.67
CA SER A 51 31.76 15.66 -8.12
C SER A 51 32.44 15.55 -6.75
N ILE A 52 31.96 14.66 -5.87
CA ILE A 52 32.60 14.43 -4.55
C ILE A 52 34.04 13.93 -4.72
N LEU A 53 34.26 12.97 -5.62
CA LEU A 53 35.59 12.42 -5.88
C LEU A 53 36.55 13.51 -6.38
N THR A 54 36.10 14.36 -7.32
CA THR A 54 36.91 15.49 -7.81
C THR A 54 37.23 16.49 -6.69
N ILE A 55 36.27 16.83 -5.83
CA ILE A 55 36.52 17.75 -4.71
C ILE A 55 37.48 17.12 -3.70
N GLN A 56 37.38 15.81 -3.42
CA GLN A 56 38.33 15.11 -2.55
C GLN A 56 39.75 15.14 -3.11
N GLU A 57 39.93 14.94 -4.42
CA GLU A 57 41.23 15.05 -5.08
C GLU A 57 41.82 16.48 -4.92
N GLU A 58 41.03 17.52 -5.18
CA GLU A 58 41.47 18.92 -5.02
C GLU A 58 41.79 19.25 -3.55
N VAL A 59 41.01 18.76 -2.59
CA VAL A 59 41.27 18.92 -1.15
C VAL A 59 42.58 18.24 -0.75
N GLN A 60 42.89 17.07 -1.31
CA GLN A 60 44.17 16.39 -1.06
C GLN A 60 45.35 17.19 -1.63
N GLU A 61 45.20 17.83 -2.79
CA GLU A 61 46.24 18.73 -3.32
C GLU A 61 46.40 20.00 -2.45
N LEU A 62 45.29 20.56 -1.94
CA LEU A 62 45.31 21.67 -0.98
C LEU A 62 45.96 21.30 0.36
N GLN A 63 45.86 20.05 0.79
CA GLN A 63 46.54 19.56 1.99
C GLN A 63 48.05 19.39 1.80
N LYS A 64 48.55 19.24 0.56
CA LYS A 64 49.98 19.14 0.25
C LYS A 64 50.67 20.50 0.09
N LEU A 65 49.90 21.58 -0.12
CA LEU A 65 50.41 22.95 -0.28
C LEU A 65 51.35 23.44 0.84
N PRO A 66 51.10 23.18 2.14
CA PRO A 66 52.01 23.57 3.22
C PRO A 66 53.44 23.02 3.07
N GLU A 67 53.60 21.88 2.41
CA GLU A 67 54.91 21.27 2.15
C GLU A 67 55.57 21.81 0.87
N GLN A 68 54.75 22.20 -0.11
CA GLN A 68 55.20 22.69 -1.43
C GLN A 68 55.57 24.18 -1.41
N VAL A 69 54.84 25.01 -0.66
CA VAL A 69 55.05 26.47 -0.56
C VAL A 69 56.46 26.82 -0.07
N PRO A 70 57.01 26.16 0.98
CA PRO A 70 58.39 26.38 1.40
C PRO A 70 59.45 26.03 0.35
N GLN A 71 59.18 25.02 -0.49
CA GLN A 71 60.09 24.57 -1.56
C GLN A 71 60.06 25.51 -2.77
N MET A 72 58.91 26.10 -3.11
CA MET A 72 58.79 27.00 -4.27
C MET A 72 59.24 28.43 -4.01
N LEU A 73 59.04 28.97 -2.81
CA LEU A 73 59.32 30.38 -2.49
C LEU A 73 60.75 30.65 -2.00
N TRP A 74 61.44 29.63 -1.46
CA TRP A 74 62.74 29.82 -0.80
C TRP A 74 63.79 28.80 -1.24
N SER A 75 63.92 28.60 -2.55
CA SER A 75 64.91 27.70 -3.15
C SER A 75 66.36 28.17 -2.93
N ASP A 76 66.60 29.49 -2.77
CA ASP A 76 67.95 30.07 -2.93
C ASP A 76 68.50 30.86 -1.71
N SER A 77 67.74 31.06 -0.62
CA SER A 77 68.15 31.93 0.50
C SER A 77 68.22 31.20 1.85
N ASN A 78 69.46 30.96 2.32
CA ASN A 78 69.77 30.23 3.56
C ASN A 78 70.15 31.16 4.74
N THR A 79 69.50 32.32 4.85
CA THR A 79 69.73 33.21 5.99
C THR A 79 68.85 32.82 7.18
N ARG A 80 69.35 33.04 8.40
CA ARG A 80 68.62 32.72 9.65
C ARG A 80 67.26 33.42 9.76
N LEU A 81 67.13 34.61 9.15
CA LEU A 81 65.88 35.38 9.08
C LEU A 81 64.89 34.78 8.05
N SER A 82 65.41 34.32 6.89
CA SER A 82 64.64 33.65 5.84
C SER A 82 64.02 32.34 6.35
N ASN A 83 64.78 31.56 7.12
CA ASN A 83 64.27 30.31 7.71
C ASN A 83 63.13 30.55 8.71
N LYS A 84 63.24 31.58 9.55
CA LYS A 84 62.17 31.91 10.50
C LYS A 84 60.90 32.38 9.80
N ASN A 85 61.03 33.25 8.79
CA ASN A 85 59.89 33.70 7.99
C ASN A 85 59.25 32.55 7.20
N ARG A 86 60.05 31.59 6.70
CA ARG A 86 59.57 30.39 6.04
C ARG A 86 58.72 29.52 6.97
N ASP A 87 59.21 29.28 8.20
CA ASP A 87 58.51 28.47 9.19
C ASP A 87 57.22 29.14 9.67
N ASP A 88 57.21 30.47 9.81
CA ASP A 88 56.02 31.24 10.19
C ASP A 88 54.96 31.24 9.06
N VAL A 89 55.36 31.38 7.80
CA VAL A 89 54.44 31.28 6.65
C VAL A 89 53.91 29.86 6.47
N ALA A 90 54.77 28.83 6.58
CA ALA A 90 54.34 27.44 6.50
C ALA A 90 53.30 27.12 7.59
N ARG A 91 53.49 27.65 8.80
CA ARG A 91 52.54 27.46 9.90
C ARG A 91 51.20 28.14 9.65
N VAL A 92 51.19 29.37 9.13
CA VAL A 92 49.95 30.09 8.79
C VAL A 92 49.21 29.40 7.65
N VAL A 93 49.92 28.94 6.62
CA VAL A 93 49.34 28.18 5.50
C VAL A 93 48.77 26.86 5.99
N LEU A 94 49.49 26.14 6.86
CA LEU A 94 49.01 24.89 7.47
C LEU A 94 47.74 25.11 8.30
N ASP A 95 47.69 26.15 9.16
CA ASP A 95 46.52 26.41 10.01
C ASP A 95 45.28 26.79 9.17
N LEU A 96 45.45 27.56 8.11
CA LEU A 96 44.38 27.93 7.17
C LEU A 96 43.93 26.74 6.30
N SER A 97 44.86 25.92 5.79
CA SER A 97 44.55 24.77 4.96
C SER A 97 43.92 23.64 5.77
N CYS A 98 44.44 23.33 6.97
CA CYS A 98 43.90 22.28 7.82
C CYS A 98 42.46 22.56 8.23
N LYS A 99 42.16 23.76 8.76
CA LYS A 99 40.79 24.11 9.20
C LYS A 99 39.79 24.07 8.04
N SER A 100 40.17 24.62 6.89
CA SER A 100 39.29 24.66 5.71
C SER A 100 39.07 23.25 5.14
N CYS A 101 40.12 22.42 5.07
CA CYS A 101 40.01 21.05 4.57
C CYS A 101 39.26 20.14 5.53
N GLU A 102 39.39 20.32 6.85
CA GLU A 102 38.61 19.60 7.86
C GLU A 102 37.10 19.88 7.68
N THR A 103 36.71 21.15 7.56
CA THR A 103 35.31 21.53 7.32
C THR A 103 34.78 20.95 6.00
N ILE A 104 35.56 21.02 4.92
CA ILE A 104 35.16 20.46 3.63
C ILE A 104 35.01 18.93 3.71
N ASN A 105 35.92 18.23 4.39
CA ASN A 105 35.84 16.78 4.55
C ASN A 105 34.64 16.35 5.41
N GLU A 106 34.28 17.12 6.43
CA GLU A 106 33.06 16.90 7.22
C GLU A 106 31.80 17.02 6.35
N GLU A 107 31.71 18.06 5.52
CA GLU A 107 30.56 18.23 4.61
C GLU A 107 30.52 17.15 3.52
N ILE A 108 31.67 16.77 2.94
CA ILE A 108 31.77 15.66 1.99
C ILE A 108 31.28 14.36 2.64
N SER A 109 31.65 14.10 3.89
CA SER A 109 31.19 12.91 4.62
C SER A 109 29.67 12.89 4.81
N LYS A 110 29.04 14.05 5.05
CA LYS A 110 27.57 14.16 5.13
C LYS A 110 26.91 13.92 3.77
N ILE A 111 27.48 14.45 2.69
CA ILE A 111 26.97 14.26 1.33
C ILE A 111 27.11 12.78 0.92
N ASP A 112 28.23 12.12 1.24
CA ASP A 112 28.42 10.69 0.98
C ASP A 112 27.38 9.83 1.70
N GLN A 113 27.08 10.12 2.97
CA GLN A 113 26.02 9.43 3.71
C GLN A 113 24.65 9.60 3.03
N PHE A 114 24.35 10.80 2.53
CA PHE A 114 23.10 11.08 1.83
C PHE A 114 23.03 10.35 0.47
N VAL A 115 24.14 10.34 -0.26
CA VAL A 115 24.30 9.61 -1.53
C VAL A 115 24.13 8.09 -1.33
N GLU A 116 24.67 7.53 -0.25
CA GLU A 116 24.44 6.11 0.09
C GLU A 116 22.96 5.82 0.36
N GLN A 117 22.27 6.71 1.09
CA GLN A 117 20.84 6.56 1.35
C GLN A 117 20.03 6.59 0.06
N ILE A 118 20.33 7.52 -0.86
CA ILE A 118 19.63 7.60 -2.15
C ILE A 118 19.94 6.40 -3.05
N SER A 119 21.17 5.88 -3.05
CA SER A 119 21.48 4.70 -3.86
C SER A 119 20.77 3.43 -3.41
N ARG A 120 20.33 3.33 -2.15
CA ARG A 120 19.43 2.24 -1.74
C ARG A 120 18.10 2.25 -2.49
N TRP A 121 17.70 3.42 -2.99
CA TRP A 121 16.49 3.59 -3.76
C TRP A 121 16.70 3.50 -5.27
N GLU A 122 17.96 3.49 -5.72
CA GLU A 122 18.32 3.26 -7.13
C GLU A 122 18.03 1.82 -7.56
N SER A 123 18.07 0.86 -6.62
CA SER A 123 17.66 -0.53 -6.85
C SER A 123 16.14 -0.75 -6.84
N CYS A 124 15.33 0.27 -6.52
CA CYS A 124 13.88 0.15 -6.54
C CYS A 124 13.35 0.25 -7.98
N ASP A 125 12.42 -0.64 -8.34
CA ASP A 125 11.67 -0.49 -9.58
C ASP A 125 10.61 0.60 -9.40
N TRP A 126 11.03 1.85 -9.62
CA TRP A 126 10.17 3.02 -9.52
C TRP A 126 8.96 2.97 -10.45
N LYS A 127 9.11 2.33 -11.62
CA LYS A 127 7.98 2.20 -12.56
C LYS A 127 6.93 1.27 -11.95
N GLN A 128 7.37 0.13 -11.44
CA GLN A 128 6.48 -0.80 -10.74
C GLN A 128 5.81 -0.13 -9.54
N LEU A 129 6.57 0.58 -8.70
CA LEU A 129 6.02 1.24 -7.51
C LEU A 129 4.97 2.31 -7.84
N ILE A 130 5.23 3.13 -8.88
CA ILE A 130 4.28 4.14 -9.35
C ILE A 130 3.01 3.46 -9.87
N THR A 131 3.13 2.41 -10.68
CA THR A 131 1.98 1.65 -11.19
C THR A 131 1.17 1.02 -10.06
N GLU A 132 1.82 0.39 -9.07
CA GLU A 132 1.12 -0.19 -7.91
C GLU A 132 0.37 0.87 -7.10
N GLN A 133 0.96 2.06 -6.93
CA GLN A 133 0.31 3.18 -6.25
C GLN A 133 -0.91 3.67 -7.05
N GLU A 134 -0.79 3.81 -8.37
CA GLU A 134 -1.90 4.22 -9.24
C GLU A 134 -3.04 3.20 -9.22
N GLU A 135 -2.73 1.91 -9.32
CA GLU A 135 -3.71 0.81 -9.19
C GLU A 135 -4.42 0.86 -7.83
N PHE A 136 -3.67 1.08 -6.75
CA PHE A 136 -4.24 1.18 -5.42
C PHE A 136 -5.17 2.40 -5.27
N CYS A 137 -4.77 3.56 -5.79
CA CYS A 137 -5.60 4.76 -5.81
C CYS A 137 -6.89 4.54 -6.61
N ALA A 138 -6.79 3.91 -7.79
CA ALA A 138 -7.95 3.61 -8.63
C ALA A 138 -8.94 2.66 -7.94
N GLN A 139 -8.43 1.61 -7.28
CA GLN A 139 -9.26 0.68 -6.50
C GLN A 139 -9.97 1.41 -5.35
N ALA A 140 -9.26 2.24 -4.59
CA ALA A 140 -9.85 2.97 -3.48
C ALA A 140 -10.98 3.92 -3.94
N GLN A 141 -10.79 4.60 -5.08
CA GLN A 141 -11.82 5.46 -5.68
C GLN A 141 -13.03 4.64 -6.14
N HIS A 142 -12.80 3.49 -6.77
CA HIS A 142 -13.87 2.59 -7.20
C HIS A 142 -14.68 2.05 -6.00
N ASP A 143 -13.99 1.64 -4.93
CA ASP A 143 -14.63 1.12 -3.72
C ASP A 143 -15.47 2.21 -3.03
N ASP A 144 -14.97 3.44 -2.96
CA ASP A 144 -15.72 4.60 -2.45
C ASP A 144 -16.99 4.85 -3.27
N GLN A 145 -16.86 4.88 -4.60
CA GLN A 145 -18.01 5.05 -5.50
C GLN A 145 -19.06 3.94 -5.29
N CYS A 146 -18.62 2.69 -5.19
CA CYS A 146 -19.50 1.55 -4.90
C CYS A 146 -20.22 1.71 -3.56
N MET A 147 -19.53 2.18 -2.53
CA MET A 147 -20.12 2.43 -1.21
C MET A 147 -21.15 3.56 -1.24
N ARG A 148 -20.89 4.65 -1.99
CA ARG A 148 -21.86 5.74 -2.19
C ARG A 148 -23.09 5.30 -2.97
N GLU A 149 -22.92 4.49 -4.01
CA GLU A 149 -24.04 3.92 -4.76
C GLU A 149 -24.88 2.98 -3.88
N LEU A 150 -24.22 2.14 -3.08
CA LEU A 150 -24.89 1.26 -2.13
C LEU A 150 -25.67 2.06 -1.07
N ALA A 151 -25.08 3.13 -0.54
CA ALA A 151 -25.72 4.04 0.40
C ALA A 151 -26.97 4.70 -0.20
N SER A 152 -26.87 5.15 -1.46
CA SER A 152 -27.99 5.71 -2.22
C SER A 152 -29.13 4.70 -2.41
N MET A 153 -28.81 3.47 -2.82
CA MET A 153 -29.81 2.40 -2.99
C MET A 153 -30.49 2.03 -1.67
N LEU A 154 -29.74 2.02 -0.57
CA LEU A 154 -30.24 1.68 0.76
C LEU A 154 -30.89 2.86 1.48
N LYS A 155 -30.81 4.08 0.92
CA LYS A 155 -31.28 5.34 1.53
C LYS A 155 -30.70 5.56 2.94
N VAL A 156 -29.42 5.27 3.10
CA VAL A 156 -28.66 5.50 4.35
C VAL A 156 -27.41 6.32 4.04
N ALA A 157 -26.79 6.91 5.05
CA ALA A 157 -25.53 7.63 4.86
C ALA A 157 -24.39 6.65 4.46
N SER A 158 -23.49 7.09 3.58
CA SER A 158 -22.28 6.36 3.14
C SER A 158 -21.47 5.83 4.33
N THR A 159 -21.30 6.67 5.35
CA THR A 159 -20.60 6.36 6.60
C THR A 159 -21.23 5.20 7.38
N GLN A 160 -22.55 5.06 7.37
CA GLN A 160 -23.25 3.96 8.03
C GLN A 160 -23.05 2.64 7.29
N VAL A 161 -22.98 2.67 5.96
CA VAL A 161 -22.65 1.49 5.14
C VAL A 161 -21.23 1.02 5.44
N VAL A 162 -20.25 1.93 5.37
CA VAL A 162 -18.84 1.62 5.64
C VAL A 162 -18.65 1.05 7.05
N ASN A 163 -19.24 1.67 8.07
CA ASN A 163 -19.16 1.19 9.45
C ASN A 163 -19.82 -0.18 9.63
N THR A 164 -20.95 -0.43 8.99
CA THR A 164 -21.64 -1.73 9.07
C THR A 164 -20.85 -2.83 8.36
N VAL A 165 -20.28 -2.55 7.19
CA VAL A 165 -19.43 -3.50 6.47
C VAL A 165 -18.17 -3.79 7.28
N LYS A 166 -17.49 -2.77 7.80
CA LYS A 166 -16.31 -2.91 8.65
C LYS A 166 -16.59 -3.77 9.90
N ASN A 167 -17.71 -3.53 10.57
CA ASN A 167 -18.11 -4.30 11.75
C ASN A 167 -18.46 -5.75 11.44
N ASN A 168 -19.03 -6.04 10.27
CA ASN A 168 -19.28 -7.42 9.85
C ASN A 168 -17.99 -8.13 9.45
N LEU A 169 -17.08 -7.43 8.76
CA LEU A 169 -15.77 -7.97 8.39
C LEU A 169 -14.95 -8.32 9.64
N ALA A 170 -14.92 -7.44 10.65
CA ALA A 170 -14.23 -7.69 11.91
C ALA A 170 -14.81 -8.91 12.65
N LYS A 171 -16.14 -9.07 12.67
CA LYS A 171 -16.81 -10.24 13.25
C LYS A 171 -16.48 -11.54 12.51
N TRP A 172 -16.19 -11.48 11.22
CA TRP A 172 -15.76 -12.65 10.45
C TRP A 172 -14.30 -13.03 10.71
N VAL A 173 -13.47 -12.05 11.10
CA VAL A 173 -12.05 -12.26 11.44
C VAL A 173 -11.86 -12.75 12.88
N GLU A 174 -12.70 -12.34 13.84
CA GLU A 174 -12.58 -12.73 15.26
C GLU A 174 -13.30 -14.05 15.62
N GLY A 175 -14.18 -14.57 14.76
CA GLY A 175 -14.69 -15.94 14.80
C GLY A 175 -16.00 -16.17 15.57
N ASP A 176 -17.01 -16.69 14.87
CA ASP A 176 -17.83 -17.83 15.33
C ASP A 176 -18.60 -18.43 14.13
N VAL A 177 -18.57 -19.76 14.01
CA VAL A 177 -19.04 -20.65 12.92
C VAL A 177 -18.02 -20.92 11.79
N MET A 178 -17.00 -21.71 12.11
CA MET A 178 -16.28 -22.56 11.15
C MET A 178 -16.68 -24.02 11.38
N PRO A 179 -17.28 -24.74 10.40
CA PRO A 179 -17.27 -26.20 10.42
C PRO A 179 -15.84 -26.67 10.21
N SER A 180 -15.36 -27.54 11.09
CA SER A 180 -14.04 -28.16 11.04
C SER A 180 -13.74 -28.76 9.66
N PHE A 181 -12.80 -28.16 8.91
CA PHE A 181 -12.27 -28.74 7.68
C PHE A 181 -11.12 -29.69 7.99
N GLN A 182 -11.20 -30.90 7.44
CA GLN A 182 -10.11 -31.87 7.47
C GLN A 182 -8.91 -31.32 6.71
N ARG A 183 -7.79 -31.25 7.42
CA ARG A 183 -6.45 -30.89 6.92
C ARG A 183 -5.98 -31.97 5.93
N GLU A 184 -6.09 -31.72 4.63
CA GLU A 184 -5.39 -32.52 3.62
C GLU A 184 -3.96 -31.99 3.41
N GLN A 185 -3.05 -32.93 3.12
CA GLN A 185 -1.60 -32.82 3.24
C GLN A 185 -0.96 -31.85 2.22
N PRO A 186 0.20 -31.24 2.55
CA PRO A 186 0.92 -30.34 1.64
C PRO A 186 1.66 -31.14 0.55
N MET A 187 1.67 -30.62 -0.68
CA MET A 187 2.74 -30.93 -1.62
C MET A 187 3.95 -30.04 -1.30
N ASP A 188 5.07 -30.69 -0.96
CA ASP A 188 6.38 -30.06 -0.83
C ASP A 188 6.89 -29.63 -2.22
N LEU A 189 7.14 -28.33 -2.37
CA LEU A 189 8.02 -27.80 -3.39
C LEU A 189 9.03 -26.86 -2.70
N ASP A 190 10.23 -27.38 -2.51
CA ASP A 190 11.41 -26.68 -2.03
C ASP A 190 11.79 -25.51 -2.96
N ARG A 191 11.78 -24.27 -2.43
CA ARG A 191 12.73 -23.23 -2.84
C ARG A 191 12.91 -22.15 -1.76
N PRO A 192 14.15 -21.71 -1.48
CA PRO A 192 14.46 -20.98 -0.24
C PRO A 192 14.05 -19.51 -0.29
N ALA A 193 13.58 -19.01 0.84
CA ALA A 193 13.33 -17.60 1.10
C ALA A 193 14.67 -16.84 1.28
N THR A 194 14.86 -15.77 0.52
CA THR A 194 15.89 -14.75 0.79
C THR A 194 15.32 -13.67 1.73
N PRO A 195 15.95 -13.38 2.88
CA PRO A 195 15.48 -12.39 3.84
C PRO A 195 16.15 -11.03 3.58
N ALA A 196 15.63 -10.23 2.63
CA ALA A 196 16.10 -8.84 2.46
C ALA A 196 15.15 -7.90 1.70
N ALA A 197 13.93 -8.30 1.36
CA ALA A 197 12.95 -7.36 0.82
C ALA A 197 12.20 -6.75 2.01
N LEU A 198 12.56 -5.53 2.39
CA LEU A 198 11.69 -4.66 3.17
C LEU A 198 10.43 -4.42 2.33
N ASN A 199 9.47 -5.33 2.44
CA ASN A 199 8.20 -5.24 1.75
C ASN A 199 7.48 -3.99 2.26
N PHE A 200 7.32 -3.00 1.38
CA PHE A 200 6.48 -1.83 1.59
C PHE A 200 5.08 -2.21 2.12
N ARG A 201 4.60 -3.41 1.76
CA ARG A 201 3.40 -4.05 2.31
C ARG A 201 3.42 -4.18 3.84
N SER A 202 4.52 -4.62 4.45
CA SER A 202 4.65 -4.64 5.91
C SER A 202 4.63 -3.23 6.47
N ALA A 203 5.37 -2.29 5.87
CA ALA A 203 5.41 -0.91 6.36
C ALA A 203 4.03 -0.22 6.32
N ILE A 204 3.27 -0.38 5.24
CA ILE A 204 1.91 0.17 5.10
C ILE A 204 0.90 -0.60 5.96
N GLN A 205 1.09 -1.91 6.16
CA GLN A 205 0.27 -2.70 7.07
C GLN A 205 0.46 -2.27 8.53
N HIS A 206 1.70 -1.99 8.96
CA HIS A 206 1.97 -1.40 10.28
C HIS A 206 1.34 0.00 10.45
N VAL A 207 1.28 0.81 9.37
CA VAL A 207 0.58 2.11 9.39
C VAL A 207 -0.94 1.96 9.49
N ARG A 208 -1.52 0.92 8.87
CA ARG A 208 -2.96 0.61 8.98
C ARG A 208 -3.37 0.00 10.32
N GLU A 209 -2.48 -0.77 10.94
CA GLU A 209 -2.71 -1.46 12.22
C GLU A 209 -2.45 -0.56 13.44
N GLY A 210 -2.10 0.72 13.24
CA GLY A 210 -2.01 1.71 14.31
C GLY A 210 -0.79 1.54 15.21
N GLU A 211 0.25 0.82 14.78
CA GLU A 211 1.50 0.77 15.51
C GLU A 211 2.28 2.07 15.30
N THR A 212 2.57 2.75 16.41
CA THR A 212 3.28 4.02 16.45
C THR A 212 4.72 3.80 16.00
N ILE A 213 5.00 4.04 14.72
CA ILE A 213 6.35 4.33 14.24
C ILE A 213 6.77 5.61 14.97
N ARG A 214 7.70 5.50 15.94
CA ARG A 214 8.22 6.64 16.68
C ARG A 214 8.82 7.65 15.70
N PRO A 215 8.24 8.86 15.56
CA PRO A 215 8.87 9.93 14.81
C PRO A 215 9.94 10.52 15.71
N THR A 216 11.20 10.43 15.29
CA THR A 216 12.22 11.34 15.81
C THR A 216 11.83 12.74 15.36
N GLU A 217 11.39 13.54 16.33
CA GLU A 217 11.28 15.00 16.34
C GLU A 217 10.52 15.67 15.17
N LEU A 218 9.19 15.78 15.30
CA LEU A 218 8.46 16.94 14.79
C LEU A 218 7.25 17.25 15.68
N MET A 219 7.35 18.40 16.34
CA MET A 219 6.40 19.22 17.12
C MET A 219 5.03 18.64 17.57
N ARG A 220 4.77 18.82 18.88
CA ARG A 220 3.62 18.37 19.68
C ARG A 220 2.25 18.72 19.09
N PHE A 221 1.47 17.69 18.74
CA PHE A 221 0.01 17.71 18.71
C PHE A 221 -0.54 17.37 20.11
N ASN A 222 -1.52 18.14 20.60
CA ASN A 222 -2.05 18.00 21.95
C ASN A 222 -3.22 17.01 21.98
N LEU A 223 -2.96 15.77 22.42
CA LEU A 223 -3.89 14.63 22.42
C LEU A 223 -5.18 14.86 23.26
N ALA A 224 -5.16 15.84 24.18
CA ALA A 224 -6.23 16.06 25.14
C ALA A 224 -7.50 16.68 24.53
N GLU A 225 -7.39 17.45 23.44
CA GLU A 225 -8.55 18.10 22.80
C GLU A 225 -9.33 17.11 21.91
N ALA A 226 -8.66 16.12 21.32
CA ALA A 226 -9.31 15.08 20.51
C ALA A 226 -10.14 14.11 21.36
N GLU A 227 -9.74 13.86 22.60
CA GLU A 227 -10.44 12.95 23.52
C GLU A 227 -11.71 13.58 24.13
N GLN A 228 -11.78 14.91 24.21
CA GLN A 228 -12.97 15.64 24.66
C GLN A 228 -14.08 15.69 23.59
N ALA A 229 -13.71 15.73 22.30
CA ALA A 229 -14.68 15.66 21.20
C ALA A 229 -15.37 14.28 21.11
N ALA A 230 -14.66 13.19 21.40
CA ALA A 230 -15.20 11.83 21.31
C ALA A 230 -16.23 11.48 22.41
N ARG A 231 -16.21 12.19 23.55
CA ARG A 231 -17.12 11.93 24.69
C ARG A 231 -18.50 12.57 24.54
N MET A 232 -18.67 13.54 23.65
CA MET A 232 -19.94 14.27 23.47
C MET A 232 -20.92 13.58 22.49
N GLN A 233 -20.49 12.57 21.72
CA GLN A 233 -21.32 11.91 20.71
C GLN A 233 -21.91 10.55 21.15
N GLY A 234 -21.59 10.06 22.36
CA GLY A 234 -21.97 8.71 22.80
C GLY A 234 -23.37 8.53 23.41
N ALA A 235 -24.26 9.51 23.31
CA ALA A 235 -25.49 9.54 24.11
C ALA A 235 -26.79 9.80 23.33
N HIS A 236 -26.90 9.36 22.08
CA HIS A 236 -28.22 9.20 21.43
C HIS A 236 -28.10 8.15 20.34
N ASP A 237 -28.54 6.93 20.62
CA ASP A 237 -29.23 6.04 19.67
C ASP A 237 -29.51 4.69 20.31
N ARG A 238 -30.59 4.66 21.10
CA ARG A 238 -31.20 3.43 21.60
C ARG A 238 -32.69 3.45 21.31
N ALA A 239 -33.04 3.40 20.02
CA ALA A 239 -34.33 3.04 19.42
C ALA A 239 -34.19 3.43 17.95
N THR A 240 -34.13 2.54 16.95
CA THR A 240 -35.25 1.72 16.47
C THR A 240 -34.68 0.69 15.48
N THR A 241 -34.71 -0.60 15.83
CA THR A 241 -34.41 -1.69 14.89
C THR A 241 -35.64 -2.00 14.03
N ALA A 242 -35.74 -1.35 12.87
CA ALA A 242 -36.60 -1.83 11.79
C ALA A 242 -35.83 -2.94 11.02
N LYS A 243 -36.32 -4.18 11.11
CA LYS A 243 -35.75 -5.34 10.42
C LYS A 243 -35.84 -5.13 8.90
N GLN A 244 -34.70 -4.94 8.23
CA GLN A 244 -34.60 -5.18 6.80
C GLN A 244 -34.77 -6.69 6.52
N PRO A 245 -35.41 -7.07 5.40
CA PRO A 245 -35.52 -8.47 5.02
C PRO A 245 -34.12 -8.98 4.66
N ARG A 246 -33.50 -9.73 5.58
CA ARG A 246 -32.40 -10.61 5.22
C ARG A 246 -33.00 -11.70 4.35
N VAL A 247 -32.46 -11.90 3.15
CA VAL A 247 -32.72 -13.11 2.38
C VAL A 247 -32.22 -14.25 3.25
N ASP A 248 -33.13 -15.09 3.76
CA ASP A 248 -32.79 -16.30 4.49
C ASP A 248 -32.08 -17.23 3.50
N VAL A 249 -30.75 -17.20 3.52
CA VAL A 249 -29.92 -18.19 2.85
C VAL A 249 -29.88 -19.40 3.78
N GLY A 250 -30.31 -20.56 3.30
CA GLY A 250 -30.33 -21.78 4.10
C GLY A 250 -28.90 -22.24 4.45
N PRO A 251 -28.75 -23.24 5.33
CA PRO A 251 -27.43 -23.76 5.67
C PRO A 251 -26.68 -24.26 4.41
N PRO A 252 -25.35 -24.11 4.34
CA PRO A 252 -24.54 -24.44 3.16
C PRO A 252 -24.72 -25.87 2.64
N GLN A 253 -25.10 -26.80 3.51
CA GLN A 253 -25.26 -28.21 3.17
C GLN A 253 -26.60 -28.49 2.46
N GLU A 254 -27.60 -27.64 2.66
CA GLU A 254 -28.97 -27.88 2.22
C GLU A 254 -29.40 -26.94 1.10
N ASP A 255 -28.89 -25.69 1.10
CA ASP A 255 -29.26 -24.68 0.12
C ASP A 255 -28.32 -24.70 -1.09
N PRO A 256 -28.80 -25.13 -2.28
CA PRO A 256 -27.99 -25.15 -3.49
C PRO A 256 -27.56 -23.76 -3.97
N LEU A 257 -28.20 -22.68 -3.50
CA LEU A 257 -27.84 -21.30 -3.84
C LEU A 257 -26.77 -20.72 -2.91
N HIS A 258 -26.43 -21.41 -1.82
CA HIS A 258 -25.39 -20.96 -0.90
C HIS A 258 -24.00 -21.05 -1.55
N LEU A 259 -23.16 -20.02 -1.40
CA LEU A 259 -21.86 -19.94 -2.09
C LEU A 259 -20.89 -21.08 -1.73
N PHE A 260 -20.98 -21.56 -0.48
CA PHE A 260 -20.16 -22.66 0.02
C PHE A 260 -20.83 -24.04 -0.17
N HIS A 261 -21.94 -24.12 -0.90
CA HIS A 261 -22.60 -25.40 -1.14
C HIS A 261 -21.67 -26.33 -1.94
N PRO A 262 -21.35 -27.54 -1.43
CA PRO A 262 -20.47 -28.48 -2.11
C PRO A 262 -21.21 -29.22 -3.22
N CYS A 263 -21.55 -28.51 -4.30
CA CYS A 263 -22.26 -29.11 -5.42
C CYS A 263 -21.42 -30.21 -6.07
N THR A 264 -22.07 -31.33 -6.42
CA THR A 264 -21.41 -32.50 -7.00
C THR A 264 -21.36 -32.49 -8.53
N CYS A 265 -21.58 -31.32 -9.17
CA CYS A 265 -21.53 -31.21 -10.62
C CYS A 265 -20.08 -31.19 -11.14
N ASN A 266 -19.91 -31.48 -12.43
CA ASN A 266 -18.59 -31.74 -13.04
C ASN A 266 -17.64 -30.54 -13.07
N ILE A 267 -18.08 -29.34 -12.69
CA ILE A 267 -17.23 -28.14 -12.65
C ILE A 267 -16.52 -27.96 -11.31
N PHE A 268 -17.05 -28.52 -10.21
CA PHE A 268 -16.41 -28.45 -8.89
C PHE A 268 -15.57 -29.69 -8.62
N ARG A 269 -14.60 -29.57 -7.71
CA ARG A 269 -13.52 -30.56 -7.49
C ARG A 269 -12.65 -30.77 -8.73
N THR A 270 -12.64 -29.78 -9.62
CA THR A 270 -11.81 -29.73 -10.82
C THR A 270 -11.11 -28.37 -10.89
N LYS A 271 -10.37 -28.13 -11.97
CA LYS A 271 -9.67 -26.87 -12.20
C LYS A 271 -10.65 -25.80 -12.70
N ALA A 272 -10.45 -24.53 -12.32
CA ALA A 272 -11.35 -23.43 -12.69
C ALA A 272 -11.59 -23.32 -14.21
N GLN A 273 -10.64 -23.73 -15.06
CA GLN A 273 -10.82 -23.77 -16.51
C GLN A 273 -12.00 -24.65 -16.98
N ALA A 274 -12.43 -25.63 -16.19
CA ALA A 274 -13.58 -26.48 -16.53
C ALA A 274 -14.90 -25.68 -16.50
N ALA A 275 -15.00 -24.71 -15.61
CA ALA A 275 -16.14 -23.80 -15.50
C ALA A 275 -15.96 -22.56 -16.39
N LEU A 276 -14.74 -22.03 -16.47
CA LEU A 276 -14.40 -20.77 -17.12
C LEU A 276 -13.30 -21.00 -18.17
N PRO A 277 -13.65 -21.54 -19.36
CA PRO A 277 -12.66 -21.88 -20.38
C PRO A 277 -11.96 -20.67 -21.02
N SER A 278 -12.53 -19.47 -20.86
CA SER A 278 -11.99 -18.22 -21.40
C SER A 278 -10.93 -17.56 -20.52
N LEU A 279 -10.56 -18.16 -19.39
CA LEU A 279 -9.49 -17.65 -18.53
C LEU A 279 -8.17 -17.62 -19.30
N ARG A 280 -7.49 -16.47 -19.31
CA ARG A 280 -6.20 -16.29 -20.01
C ARG A 280 -4.99 -16.69 -19.17
N SER A 281 -5.08 -16.57 -17.84
CA SER A 281 -4.00 -16.92 -16.91
C SER A 281 -3.94 -18.44 -16.70
N ASP A 282 -2.80 -19.07 -16.98
CA ASP A 282 -2.59 -20.51 -16.74
C ASP A 282 -2.65 -20.86 -15.25
N LEU A 283 -2.23 -19.94 -14.38
CA LEU A 283 -2.37 -20.08 -12.93
C LEU A 283 -3.85 -20.12 -12.54
N ALA A 284 -4.65 -19.19 -13.01
CA ALA A 284 -6.09 -19.20 -12.77
C ALA A 284 -6.77 -20.45 -13.32
N ARG A 285 -6.41 -20.84 -14.56
CA ARG A 285 -6.94 -22.03 -15.21
C ARG A 285 -6.65 -23.30 -14.43
N SER A 286 -5.53 -23.36 -13.72
CA SER A 286 -5.09 -24.54 -12.99
C SER A 286 -5.54 -24.60 -11.52
N LYS A 287 -6.03 -23.48 -10.96
CA LYS A 287 -6.50 -23.40 -9.57
C LYS A 287 -7.70 -24.34 -9.36
N PRO A 288 -7.66 -25.26 -8.38
CA PRO A 288 -8.79 -26.11 -8.06
C PRO A 288 -9.93 -25.28 -7.43
N VAL A 289 -11.16 -25.62 -7.76
CA VAL A 289 -12.36 -24.97 -7.23
C VAL A 289 -13.34 -26.01 -6.70
N ASN A 290 -13.72 -25.91 -5.43
CA ASN A 290 -14.55 -26.90 -4.74
C ASN A 290 -16.00 -26.45 -4.55
N ASN A 291 -16.27 -25.15 -4.65
CA ASN A 291 -17.58 -24.55 -4.43
C ASN A 291 -17.70 -23.24 -5.25
N MET A 292 -18.89 -22.63 -5.20
CA MET A 292 -19.18 -21.39 -5.93
C MET A 292 -18.30 -20.22 -5.44
N PHE A 293 -18.01 -20.12 -4.15
CA PHE A 293 -17.16 -19.07 -3.60
C PHE A 293 -15.76 -19.11 -4.23
N GLU A 294 -15.11 -20.27 -4.26
CA GLU A 294 -13.77 -20.42 -4.84
C GLU A 294 -13.77 -20.11 -6.35
N LEU A 295 -14.80 -20.56 -7.08
CA LEU A 295 -14.95 -20.23 -8.49
C LEU A 295 -15.16 -18.73 -8.71
N ALA A 296 -15.98 -18.09 -7.88
CA ALA A 296 -16.22 -16.66 -7.91
C ALA A 296 -14.96 -15.86 -7.55
N ASN A 297 -14.19 -16.29 -6.55
CA ASN A 297 -12.91 -15.69 -6.17
C ASN A 297 -11.92 -15.72 -7.34
N VAL A 298 -11.72 -16.88 -7.99
CA VAL A 298 -10.84 -16.98 -9.17
C VAL A 298 -11.32 -16.05 -10.30
N ALA A 299 -12.61 -16.05 -10.59
CA ALA A 299 -13.18 -15.15 -11.61
C ALA A 299 -12.99 -13.68 -11.22
N SER A 300 -13.19 -13.33 -9.96
CA SER A 300 -13.05 -11.98 -9.43
C SER A 300 -11.64 -11.46 -9.55
N ILE A 301 -10.64 -12.27 -9.23
CA ILE A 301 -9.23 -11.88 -9.36
C ILE A 301 -8.87 -11.68 -10.84
N VAL A 302 -9.20 -12.62 -11.72
CA VAL A 302 -8.75 -12.57 -13.12
C VAL A 302 -9.45 -11.47 -13.90
N LEU A 303 -10.74 -11.26 -13.63
CA LEU A 303 -11.58 -10.28 -14.33
C LEU A 303 -11.53 -8.89 -13.71
N ASP A 304 -10.75 -8.69 -12.63
CA ASP A 304 -10.60 -7.38 -12.02
C ASP A 304 -9.93 -6.41 -13.02
N PRO A 305 -10.60 -5.31 -13.42
CA PRO A 305 -10.03 -4.37 -14.39
C PRO A 305 -8.94 -3.50 -13.78
N PHE A 306 -8.84 -3.41 -12.45
CA PHE A 306 -7.91 -2.51 -11.75
C PHE A 306 -6.62 -3.20 -11.33
N TRP A 307 -6.52 -4.51 -11.50
CA TRP A 307 -5.33 -5.26 -11.09
C TRP A 307 -4.48 -5.63 -12.30
N GLY A 308 -3.18 -5.31 -12.22
CA GLY A 308 -2.19 -5.82 -13.16
C GLY A 308 -1.97 -7.33 -13.03
N ASP A 309 -1.35 -7.94 -14.05
CA ASP A 309 -1.12 -9.39 -14.11
C ASP A 309 -0.36 -9.93 -12.89
N ARG A 310 0.63 -9.19 -12.40
CA ARG A 310 1.40 -9.56 -11.21
C ARG A 310 0.52 -9.67 -9.95
N ARG A 311 -0.31 -8.65 -9.69
CA ARG A 311 -1.19 -8.63 -8.52
C ARG A 311 -2.22 -9.76 -8.58
N LYS A 312 -2.73 -10.05 -9.79
CA LYS A 312 -3.61 -11.20 -10.04
C LYS A 312 -2.91 -12.51 -9.73
N GLU A 313 -1.67 -12.69 -10.15
CA GLU A 313 -0.88 -13.89 -9.86
C GLU A 313 -0.62 -14.05 -8.36
N GLU A 314 -0.20 -12.99 -7.67
CA GLU A 314 0.04 -13.00 -6.22
C GLU A 314 -1.23 -13.40 -5.44
N GLU A 315 -2.38 -12.80 -5.77
CA GLU A 315 -3.64 -13.13 -5.12
C GLU A 315 -4.13 -14.54 -5.48
N LEU A 316 -3.90 -15.01 -6.71
CA LEU A 316 -4.21 -16.39 -7.10
C LEU A 316 -3.38 -17.41 -6.31
N LEU A 317 -2.15 -17.07 -5.92
CA LEU A 317 -1.30 -17.90 -5.07
C LEU A 317 -1.70 -17.87 -3.59
N ALA A 318 -2.39 -16.82 -3.13
CA ALA A 318 -2.90 -16.74 -1.76
C ALA A 318 -3.98 -17.81 -1.53
N LYS A 319 -3.75 -18.65 -0.50
CA LYS A 319 -4.63 -19.79 -0.17
C LYS A 319 -5.92 -19.35 0.50
N ASP A 320 -5.89 -18.21 1.17
CA ASP A 320 -6.92 -17.59 1.97
C ASP A 320 -7.49 -16.32 1.30
N SER A 321 -7.27 -16.15 -0.01
CA SER A 321 -7.88 -15.04 -0.74
C SER A 321 -9.40 -15.04 -0.57
N MET A 322 -9.93 -13.91 -0.11
CA MET A 322 -11.35 -13.66 -0.01
C MET A 322 -11.83 -12.60 -1.01
N HIS A 323 -11.00 -12.28 -2.02
CA HIS A 323 -11.35 -11.27 -3.02
C HIS A 323 -12.61 -11.69 -3.78
N LEU A 324 -13.61 -10.82 -3.78
CA LEU A 324 -14.88 -11.09 -4.45
C LEU A 324 -15.45 -9.81 -5.04
N THR A 325 -15.84 -9.90 -6.29
CA THR A 325 -16.40 -8.80 -7.09
C THR A 325 -17.72 -9.25 -7.68
N VAL A 326 -18.63 -8.31 -7.91
CA VAL A 326 -19.93 -8.58 -8.55
C VAL A 326 -19.73 -9.24 -9.91
N LEU A 327 -18.73 -8.78 -10.66
CA LEU A 327 -18.39 -9.32 -11.98
C LEU A 327 -17.96 -10.79 -11.91
N GLY A 328 -17.03 -11.13 -11.00
CA GLY A 328 -16.57 -12.51 -10.85
C GLY A 328 -17.67 -13.44 -10.35
N LEU A 329 -18.49 -12.97 -9.41
CA LEU A 329 -19.66 -13.72 -8.93
C LEU A 329 -20.67 -13.98 -10.05
N ALA A 330 -20.97 -12.98 -10.88
CA ALA A 330 -21.87 -13.14 -12.01
C ALA A 330 -21.36 -14.19 -13.02
N HIS A 331 -20.06 -14.21 -13.30
CA HIS A 331 -19.44 -15.20 -14.18
C HIS A 331 -19.51 -16.61 -13.59
N ALA A 332 -19.22 -16.76 -12.30
CA ALA A 332 -19.30 -18.04 -11.61
C ALA A 332 -20.75 -18.59 -11.58
N ILE A 333 -21.74 -17.73 -11.30
CA ILE A 333 -23.15 -18.09 -11.36
C ILE A 333 -23.56 -18.52 -12.77
N ALA A 334 -23.15 -17.77 -13.80
CA ALA A 334 -23.45 -18.11 -15.20
C ALA A 334 -22.85 -19.47 -15.60
N ALA A 335 -21.59 -19.73 -15.23
CA ALA A 335 -20.90 -20.98 -15.49
C ALA A 335 -21.52 -22.18 -14.76
N HIS A 336 -21.90 -22.00 -13.49
CA HIS A 336 -22.58 -23.07 -12.74
C HIS A 336 -23.98 -23.33 -13.28
N ARG A 337 -24.74 -22.28 -13.60
CA ARG A 337 -26.09 -22.38 -14.16
C ARG A 337 -26.13 -23.13 -15.49
N SER A 338 -25.13 -22.95 -16.35
CA SER A 338 -25.04 -23.67 -17.62
C SER A 338 -24.65 -25.14 -17.45
N SER A 339 -23.93 -25.47 -16.38
CA SER A 339 -23.34 -26.79 -16.16
C SER A 339 -24.10 -27.68 -15.17
N CYS A 340 -24.97 -27.10 -14.34
CA CYS A 340 -25.68 -27.80 -13.28
C CYS A 340 -27.20 -27.55 -13.36
N TYR A 341 -27.95 -28.62 -13.68
CA TYR A 341 -29.41 -28.56 -13.75
C TYR A 341 -30.07 -28.22 -12.41
N ALA A 342 -29.62 -28.84 -11.31
CA ALA A 342 -30.18 -28.61 -9.98
C ALA A 342 -30.06 -27.14 -9.55
N PHE A 343 -28.86 -26.56 -9.74
CA PHE A 343 -28.61 -25.15 -9.45
C PHE A 343 -29.45 -24.22 -10.35
N SER A 344 -29.54 -24.54 -11.65
CA SER A 344 -30.37 -23.78 -12.60
C SER A 344 -31.85 -23.80 -12.25
N SER A 345 -32.36 -24.95 -11.79
CA SER A 345 -33.74 -25.09 -11.31
C SER A 345 -33.97 -24.30 -10.01
N ALA A 346 -33.06 -24.41 -9.04
CA ALA A 346 -33.14 -23.64 -7.80
C ALA A 346 -33.14 -22.12 -8.05
N LEU A 347 -32.30 -21.64 -8.98
CA LEU A 347 -32.30 -20.22 -9.38
C LEU A 347 -33.64 -19.78 -9.96
N LYS A 348 -34.29 -20.61 -10.79
CA LYS A 348 -35.62 -20.31 -11.35
C LYS A 348 -36.71 -20.29 -10.28
N GLU A 349 -36.63 -21.19 -9.30
CA GLU A 349 -37.58 -21.26 -8.18
C GLU A 349 -37.44 -20.10 -7.20
N ALA A 350 -36.25 -19.54 -7.07
CA ALA A 350 -35.98 -18.34 -6.28
C ALA A 350 -36.31 -17.04 -7.05
N GLN A 351 -36.38 -17.09 -8.39
CA GLN A 351 -36.65 -15.93 -9.22
C GLN A 351 -38.06 -15.37 -8.95
N GLY A 352 -38.12 -14.19 -8.33
CA GLY A 352 -39.39 -13.51 -7.99
C GLY A 352 -39.86 -13.67 -6.55
N LYS A 353 -39.16 -14.47 -5.73
CA LYS A 353 -39.34 -14.50 -4.27
C LYS A 353 -38.36 -13.48 -3.67
N ARG A 354 -38.79 -12.23 -3.52
CA ARG A 354 -38.05 -11.16 -2.83
C ARG A 354 -38.65 -10.89 -1.47
#